data_AF-A0A959FW29-F1
#
_entry.id   AF-A0A959FW29-F1
#
_cell.length_a   1.000
_cell.length_b   1.000
_cell.length_c   1.000
_cell.angle_alpha   90.00
_cell.angle_beta   90.00
_cell.angle_gamma   90.00
#
_symmetry.space_group_name_H-M   'P 1'
#
loop_
_entity.id
_entity.type
_entity.pdbx_description
1 polymer ?
#
loop_
_entity_poly.entity_id
_entity_poly.type
_entity_poly.pdbx_seq_one_letter_code
_entity_poly.pdbx_strand_id
1 'polypeptide(L)'
;MTVWDVFKALDAEELRLLSKFVRSPLHNRHEKVIELFDLLRYVKRQRSVLPDDEWFCEKLFPGEAMDIQRLRHIRSYLFKVLEQFLAWNDWRQLPIEQAVHLQRAYRRHGLTSKWEAALHKTLELQEQQPLRNGQYWQQNYELQVEAFNFDRAKGRTREFNLQEMTETLDRAYIIEKLKNACILLSHQTVIRKQYETGLLPTVLEYLAERPDWLKVPAIAIYYHAFQALSGEEGSAHFRALRALLVPNEKVFETTELREIYILAINFCIRAWNTGQKEYMKDLFELYQSGLAAAVFFENGVLSRWTYNNIVIAGLKRQEFDWVHRFLHDYREKLPPRHQEGSYNYNLAKYYFDLKDYQQAMPLLLQMEHDDV
;
A
#
# COMPACT_ATOMS: atom_id res chain seq x y z
N MET A 1 -15.51 6.08 -14.25
CA MET A 1 -14.11 6.23 -14.65
C MET A 1 -14.04 6.29 -16.16
N THR A 2 -13.52 7.36 -16.75
CA THR A 2 -13.42 7.51 -18.21
C THR A 2 -12.03 7.11 -18.72
N VAL A 3 -11.90 6.86 -20.04
CA VAL A 3 -10.59 6.70 -20.72
C VAL A 3 -9.63 7.82 -20.34
N TRP A 4 -10.13 9.05 -20.23
CA TRP A 4 -9.34 10.23 -19.93
C TRP A 4 -8.82 10.25 -18.48
N ASP A 5 -9.60 9.77 -17.52
CA ASP A 5 -9.18 9.73 -16.11
C ASP A 5 -7.99 8.81 -15.92
N VAL A 6 -8.05 7.62 -16.51
CA VAL A 6 -6.92 6.67 -16.53
C VAL A 6 -5.73 7.29 -17.24
N PHE A 7 -5.93 7.87 -18.42
CA PHE A 7 -4.85 8.43 -19.23
C PHE A 7 -4.13 9.59 -18.54
N LYS A 8 -4.82 10.41 -17.74
CA LYS A 8 -4.21 11.48 -16.92
C LYS A 8 -3.34 10.92 -15.80
N ALA A 9 -3.77 9.84 -15.16
CA ALA A 9 -3.06 9.22 -14.04
C ALA A 9 -1.72 8.58 -14.44
N LEU A 10 -1.59 8.11 -15.69
CA LEU A 10 -0.36 7.47 -16.16
C LEU A 10 0.84 8.42 -16.20
N ASP A 11 1.98 7.96 -15.71
CA ASP A 11 3.24 8.67 -15.78
C ASP A 11 3.86 8.64 -17.20
N ALA A 12 5.04 9.26 -17.34
CA ALA A 12 5.73 9.33 -18.64
C ALA A 12 6.25 7.97 -19.13
N GLU A 13 6.68 7.08 -18.24
CA GLU A 13 7.15 5.75 -18.60
C GLU A 13 5.97 4.86 -19.01
N GLU A 14 4.89 4.87 -18.23
CA GLU A 14 3.67 4.12 -18.50
C GLU A 14 3.05 4.53 -19.84
N LEU A 15 2.95 5.84 -20.12
CA LEU A 15 2.47 6.33 -21.42
C LEU A 15 3.33 5.85 -22.59
N ARG A 16 4.65 5.77 -22.40
CA ARG A 16 5.58 5.27 -23.42
C ARG A 16 5.38 3.77 -23.66
N LEU A 17 5.16 2.98 -22.60
CA LEU A 17 4.89 1.55 -22.73
C LEU A 17 3.51 1.28 -23.33
N LEU A 18 2.48 2.01 -22.89
CA LEU A 18 1.14 1.95 -23.44
C LEU A 18 1.13 2.27 -24.94
N SER A 19 1.93 3.25 -25.38
CA SER A 19 2.07 3.59 -26.80
C SER A 19 2.54 2.38 -27.64
N LYS A 20 3.46 1.56 -27.12
CA LYS A 20 3.88 0.30 -27.75
C LYS A 20 2.79 -0.77 -27.67
N PHE A 21 2.12 -0.87 -26.51
CA PHE A 21 1.09 -1.87 -26.25
C PHE A 21 -0.13 -1.69 -27.18
N VAL A 22 -0.66 -0.47 -27.31
CA VAL A 22 -1.80 -0.13 -28.18
C VAL A 22 -1.51 -0.35 -29.67
N ARG A 23 -0.23 -0.31 -30.06
CA ARG A 23 0.21 -0.58 -31.45
C ARG A 23 0.59 -2.04 -31.70
N SER A 24 0.59 -2.87 -30.67
CA SER A 24 0.91 -4.29 -30.82
C SER A 24 -0.26 -5.04 -31.44
N PRO A 25 -0.08 -5.73 -32.58
CA PRO A 25 -1.13 -6.53 -33.22
C PRO A 25 -1.66 -7.69 -32.35
N LEU A 26 -0.93 -8.03 -31.28
CA LEU A 26 -1.34 -9.00 -30.26
C LEU A 26 -2.46 -8.44 -29.36
N HIS A 27 -2.47 -7.13 -29.10
CA HIS A 27 -3.38 -6.48 -28.16
C HIS A 27 -4.44 -5.62 -28.83
N ASN A 28 -4.13 -5.03 -29.99
CA ASN A 28 -5.05 -4.20 -30.75
C ASN A 28 -4.76 -4.29 -32.25
N ARG A 29 -5.84 -4.40 -33.05
CA ARG A 29 -5.78 -4.39 -34.51
C ARG A 29 -6.57 -3.24 -35.14
N HIS A 30 -7.24 -2.42 -34.33
CA HIS A 30 -8.07 -1.32 -34.82
C HIS A 30 -7.22 -0.04 -34.97
N GLU A 31 -7.03 0.41 -36.21
CA GLU A 31 -6.30 1.65 -36.52
C GLU A 31 -6.91 2.88 -35.83
N LYS A 32 -8.25 2.99 -35.84
CA LYS A 32 -8.96 4.10 -35.19
C LYS A 32 -8.77 4.15 -33.67
N VAL A 33 -8.47 3.04 -33.02
CA VAL A 33 -8.10 3.01 -31.59
C VAL A 33 -6.71 3.62 -31.37
N ILE A 34 -5.78 3.36 -32.29
CA ILE A 34 -4.44 3.96 -32.27
C ILE A 34 -4.54 5.47 -32.51
N GLU A 35 -5.33 5.90 -33.50
CA GLU A 35 -5.58 7.31 -33.79
C GLU A 35 -6.19 8.04 -32.58
N LEU A 36 -7.21 7.45 -31.93
CA LEU A 36 -7.82 8.03 -30.74
C LEU A 36 -6.80 8.16 -29.59
N PHE A 37 -5.97 7.13 -29.39
CA PHE A 37 -4.87 7.19 -28.41
C PHE A 37 -3.90 8.35 -28.70
N ASP A 38 -3.53 8.56 -29.96
CA ASP A 38 -2.61 9.64 -30.34
C ASP A 38 -3.22 11.02 -30.16
N LEU A 39 -4.51 11.18 -30.44
CA LEU A 39 -5.24 12.40 -30.14
C LEU A 39 -5.27 12.69 -28.63
N LEU A 40 -5.50 11.69 -27.79
CA LEU A 40 -5.48 11.85 -26.33
C LEU A 40 -4.07 12.22 -25.82
N ARG A 41 -3.02 11.62 -26.40
CA ARG A 41 -1.63 11.99 -26.10
C ARG A 41 -1.32 13.43 -26.50
N TYR A 42 -1.82 13.87 -27.65
CA TYR A 42 -1.72 15.26 -28.09
C TYR A 42 -2.42 16.20 -27.11
N VAL A 43 -3.66 15.89 -26.72
CA VAL A 43 -4.43 16.65 -25.73
C VAL A 43 -3.67 16.74 -24.41
N LYS A 44 -3.19 15.63 -23.83
CA LYS A 44 -2.45 15.64 -22.55
C LYS A 44 -1.20 16.53 -22.58
N ARG A 45 -0.53 16.64 -23.74
CA ARG A 45 0.67 17.46 -23.90
C ARG A 45 0.37 18.94 -24.13
N GLN A 46 -0.69 19.26 -24.88
CA GLN A 46 -0.91 20.59 -25.44
C GLN A 46 -2.14 21.31 -24.86
N ARG A 47 -3.02 20.60 -24.16
CA ARG A 47 -4.27 21.13 -23.62
C ARG A 47 -4.43 20.73 -22.16
N SER A 48 -4.82 21.68 -21.33
CA SER A 48 -5.21 21.43 -19.94
C SER A 48 -6.60 20.82 -19.80
N VAL A 49 -7.43 20.90 -20.85
CA VAL A 49 -8.84 20.47 -20.84
C VAL A 49 -9.11 19.49 -21.99
N LEU A 50 -9.90 18.44 -21.71
CA LEU A 50 -10.34 17.47 -22.71
C LEU A 50 -11.35 18.12 -23.67
N PRO A 51 -11.15 18.01 -25.00
CA PRO A 51 -12.13 18.49 -25.99
C PRO A 51 -13.45 17.72 -25.92
N ASP A 52 -14.50 18.28 -26.52
CA ASP A 52 -15.79 17.62 -26.68
C ASP A 52 -15.75 16.47 -27.72
N ASP A 53 -16.86 15.72 -27.77
CA ASP A 53 -17.01 14.58 -28.68
C ASP A 53 -17.00 15.01 -30.15
N GLU A 54 -17.47 16.22 -30.45
CA GLU A 54 -17.47 16.79 -31.81
C GLU A 54 -16.04 16.94 -32.34
N TRP A 55 -15.14 17.49 -31.52
CA TRP A 55 -13.72 17.62 -31.86
C TRP A 55 -13.08 16.26 -32.16
N PHE A 56 -13.38 15.23 -31.36
CA PHE A 56 -12.85 13.88 -31.60
C PHE A 56 -13.42 13.24 -32.87
N CYS A 57 -14.72 13.41 -33.13
CA CYS A 57 -15.35 12.93 -34.37
C CYS A 57 -14.73 13.58 -35.61
N GLU A 58 -14.55 14.91 -35.61
CA GLU A 58 -13.94 15.65 -36.72
C GLU A 58 -12.52 15.16 -37.03
N LYS A 59 -11.73 14.87 -35.99
CA LYS A 59 -10.34 14.40 -36.16
C LYS A 59 -10.22 12.94 -36.54
N LEU A 60 -11.12 12.07 -36.06
CA LEU A 60 -11.08 10.64 -36.37
C LEU A 60 -11.74 10.29 -37.71
N PHE A 61 -12.73 11.07 -38.14
CA PHE A 61 -13.54 10.80 -39.33
C PHE A 61 -13.65 12.05 -40.21
N PRO A 62 -12.54 12.55 -40.78
CA PRO A 62 -12.56 13.78 -41.56
C PRO A 62 -13.44 13.61 -42.81
N GLY A 63 -14.44 14.49 -42.96
CA GLY A 63 -15.35 14.48 -44.12
C GLY A 63 -16.52 13.51 -44.01
N GLU A 64 -16.67 12.79 -42.89
CA GLU A 64 -17.82 11.92 -42.63
C GLU A 64 -18.89 12.64 -41.79
N ALA A 65 -20.14 12.18 -41.85
CA ALA A 65 -21.18 12.66 -40.95
C ALA A 65 -20.84 12.30 -39.49
N MET A 66 -21.12 13.21 -38.57
CA MET A 66 -20.80 13.02 -37.16
C MET A 66 -21.51 11.79 -36.58
N ASP A 67 -20.74 10.78 -36.20
CA ASP A 67 -21.23 9.54 -35.59
C ASP A 67 -20.64 9.36 -34.19
N ILE A 68 -21.38 9.88 -33.20
CA ILE A 68 -21.03 9.78 -31.78
C ILE A 68 -21.07 8.31 -31.31
N GLN A 69 -21.92 7.47 -31.92
CA GLN A 69 -22.01 6.05 -31.54
C GLN A 69 -20.72 5.32 -31.94
N ARG A 70 -20.20 5.58 -33.14
CA ARG A 70 -18.92 5.03 -33.59
C ARG A 70 -17.76 5.50 -32.71
N LEU A 71 -17.74 6.79 -32.31
CA LEU A 71 -16.75 7.29 -31.34
C LEU A 71 -16.85 6.55 -29.99
N ARG A 72 -18.06 6.32 -29.47
CA ARG A 72 -18.27 5.56 -28.23
C ARG A 72 -17.74 4.13 -28.35
N HIS A 73 -17.95 3.46 -29.48
CA HIS A 73 -17.39 2.12 -29.73
C HIS A 73 -15.85 2.13 -29.70
N ILE A 74 -15.21 3.09 -30.39
CA ILE A 74 -13.74 3.21 -30.38
C ILE A 74 -13.22 3.50 -28.97
N ARG A 75 -13.88 4.38 -28.21
CA ARG A 75 -13.54 4.64 -26.81
C ARG A 75 -13.64 3.39 -25.95
N SER A 76 -14.69 2.59 -26.15
CA SER A 76 -14.85 1.31 -25.44
C SER A 76 -13.72 0.32 -25.79
N TYR A 77 -13.34 0.22 -27.06
CA TYR A 77 -12.19 -0.60 -27.46
C TYR A 77 -10.87 -0.10 -26.87
N LEU A 78 -10.63 1.22 -26.90
CA LEU A 78 -9.45 1.80 -26.28
C LEU A 78 -9.43 1.56 -24.76
N PHE A 79 -10.58 1.67 -24.10
CA PHE A 79 -10.70 1.40 -22.67
C PHE A 79 -10.33 -0.05 -22.34
N LYS A 80 -10.81 -1.01 -23.13
CA LYS A 80 -10.42 -2.43 -22.98
C LYS A 80 -8.91 -2.64 -23.14
N VAL A 81 -8.28 -1.97 -24.11
CA VAL A 81 -6.82 -2.05 -24.31
C VAL A 81 -6.08 -1.41 -23.13
N LEU A 82 -6.60 -0.32 -22.57
CA LEU A 82 -6.05 0.32 -21.37
C LEU A 82 -6.12 -0.61 -20.15
N GLU A 83 -7.25 -1.26 -19.90
CA GLU A 83 -7.38 -2.21 -18.78
C GLU A 83 -6.40 -3.38 -18.90
N GLN A 84 -6.25 -3.93 -20.12
CA GLN A 84 -5.25 -4.98 -20.39
C GLN A 84 -3.83 -4.50 -20.17
N PHE A 85 -3.51 -3.27 -20.60
CA PHE A 85 -2.21 -2.66 -20.36
C PHE A 85 -1.94 -2.47 -18.88
N LEU A 86 -2.90 -1.94 -18.10
CA LEU A 86 -2.74 -1.72 -16.67
C LEU A 86 -2.45 -3.03 -15.94
N ALA A 87 -3.24 -4.08 -16.21
CA ALA A 87 -3.02 -5.40 -15.62
C ALA A 87 -1.66 -5.99 -16.03
N TRP A 88 -1.27 -5.85 -17.30
CA TRP A 88 0.03 -6.32 -17.77
C TRP A 88 1.20 -5.53 -17.15
N ASN A 89 1.05 -4.21 -17.01
CA ASN A 89 2.09 -3.34 -16.48
C ASN A 89 2.30 -3.61 -14.99
N ASP A 90 1.22 -3.83 -14.24
CA ASP A 90 1.27 -4.23 -12.84
C ASP A 90 1.96 -5.59 -12.66
N TRP A 91 1.50 -6.62 -13.36
CA TRP A 91 2.15 -7.95 -13.35
C TRP A 91 3.63 -7.91 -13.76
N ARG A 92 3.99 -7.03 -14.70
CA ARG A 92 5.37 -6.83 -15.15
C ARG A 92 6.28 -6.31 -14.02
N GLN A 93 5.75 -5.65 -12.99
CA GLN A 93 6.52 -5.22 -11.84
C GLN A 93 6.67 -6.31 -10.75
N LEU A 94 6.05 -7.48 -10.93
CA LEU A 94 6.06 -8.58 -9.95
C LEU A 94 6.97 -9.72 -10.44
N PRO A 95 8.30 -9.68 -10.17
CA PRO A 95 9.25 -10.61 -10.77
C PRO A 95 9.08 -12.06 -10.27
N ILE A 96 8.66 -12.24 -9.02
CA ILE A 96 8.41 -13.57 -8.44
C ILE A 96 7.20 -14.23 -9.11
N GLU A 97 6.09 -13.49 -9.27
CA GLU A 97 4.90 -14.01 -9.95
C GLU A 97 5.20 -14.34 -11.41
N GLN A 98 5.90 -13.46 -12.13
CA GLN A 98 6.38 -13.73 -13.48
C GLN A 98 7.19 -15.02 -13.56
N ALA A 99 8.10 -15.22 -12.61
CA ALA A 99 8.93 -16.41 -12.56
C ALA A 99 8.12 -17.69 -12.28
N VAL A 100 7.13 -17.64 -11.38
CA VAL A 100 6.21 -18.76 -11.13
C VAL A 100 5.42 -19.12 -12.39
N HIS A 101 4.88 -18.12 -13.11
CA HIS A 101 4.18 -18.35 -14.39
C HIS A 101 5.10 -18.95 -15.46
N LEU A 102 6.35 -18.49 -15.53
CA LEU A 102 7.34 -19.04 -16.45
C LEU A 102 7.69 -20.49 -16.12
N GLN A 103 7.87 -20.83 -14.84
CA GLN A 103 8.08 -22.20 -14.38
C GLN A 103 6.90 -23.10 -14.77
N ARG A 104 5.66 -22.66 -14.50
CA ARG A 104 4.44 -23.38 -14.94
C ARG A 104 4.42 -23.60 -16.45
N ALA A 105 4.88 -22.64 -17.25
CA ALA A 105 5.01 -22.78 -18.70
C ALA A 105 6.08 -23.82 -19.07
N TYR A 106 7.29 -23.74 -18.50
CA TYR A 106 8.35 -24.71 -18.75
C TYR A 106 7.94 -26.14 -18.41
N ARG A 107 7.25 -26.36 -17.28
CA ARG A 107 6.70 -27.67 -16.92
C ARG A 107 5.69 -28.17 -17.95
N ARG A 108 4.72 -27.34 -18.35
CA ARG A 108 3.70 -27.70 -19.36
C ARG A 108 4.32 -28.07 -20.72
N HIS A 109 5.43 -27.45 -21.07
CA HIS A 109 6.15 -27.73 -22.32
C HIS A 109 7.26 -28.79 -22.17
N GLY A 110 7.40 -29.44 -21.01
CA GLY A 110 8.43 -30.46 -20.76
C GLY A 110 9.87 -29.94 -20.73
N LEU A 111 10.08 -28.63 -20.61
CA LEU A 111 11.39 -27.97 -20.64
C LEU A 111 12.12 -28.06 -19.30
N THR A 112 12.49 -29.29 -18.92
CA THR A 112 13.06 -29.65 -17.61
C THR A 112 14.26 -28.81 -17.19
N SER A 113 15.32 -28.74 -17.99
CA SER A 113 16.54 -28.02 -17.60
C SER A 113 16.31 -26.51 -17.42
N LYS A 114 15.38 -25.94 -18.21
CA LYS A 114 14.98 -24.54 -18.06
C LYS A 114 14.16 -24.31 -16.79
N TRP A 115 13.28 -25.25 -16.46
CA TRP A 115 12.51 -25.22 -15.22
C TRP A 115 13.43 -25.25 -13.98
N GLU A 116 14.39 -26.18 -13.94
CA GLU A 116 15.31 -26.33 -12.79
C GLU A 116 16.14 -25.06 -12.59
N ALA A 117 16.69 -24.49 -13.67
CA ALA A 117 17.42 -23.22 -13.61
C ALA A 117 16.54 -22.04 -13.17
N ALA A 118 15.27 -22.01 -13.62
CA ALA A 118 14.33 -20.96 -13.25
C ALA A 118 13.92 -21.05 -11.77
N LEU A 119 13.71 -22.26 -11.23
CA LEU A 119 13.40 -22.45 -9.81
C LEU A 119 14.53 -21.92 -8.92
N HIS A 120 15.78 -22.33 -9.18
CA HIS A 120 16.94 -21.87 -8.41
C HIS A 120 17.04 -20.34 -8.38
N LYS A 121 16.94 -19.70 -9.56
CA LYS A 121 16.97 -18.24 -9.66
C LYS A 121 15.83 -17.56 -8.89
N THR A 122 14.64 -18.17 -8.91
CA THR A 122 13.46 -17.59 -8.23
C THR A 122 13.58 -17.69 -6.71
N LEU A 123 14.08 -18.83 -6.20
CA LEU A 123 14.36 -18.99 -4.77
C LEU A 123 15.43 -18.00 -4.29
N GLU A 124 16.50 -17.81 -5.06
CA GLU A 124 17.53 -16.79 -4.74
C GLU A 124 16.94 -15.37 -4.70
N LEU A 125 16.11 -15.01 -5.69
CA LEU A 125 15.46 -13.71 -5.74
C LEU A 125 14.52 -13.50 -4.56
N GLN A 126 13.76 -14.53 -4.20
CA GLN A 126 12.84 -14.50 -3.07
C GLN A 126 13.56 -14.35 -1.74
N GLU A 127 14.72 -14.98 -1.58
CA GLU A 127 15.45 -14.91 -0.32
C GLU A 127 16.24 -13.61 -0.13
N GLN A 128 16.69 -13.00 -1.24
CA GLN A 128 17.41 -11.72 -1.24
C GLN A 128 16.52 -10.53 -0.89
N GLN A 129 15.22 -10.61 -1.16
CA GLN A 129 14.30 -9.54 -0.76
C GLN A 129 14.05 -9.58 0.76
N PRO A 130 13.82 -8.43 1.40
CA PRO A 130 13.73 -8.37 2.86
C PRO A 130 12.34 -8.74 3.41
N LEU A 131 11.30 -8.79 2.57
CA LEU A 131 9.94 -9.03 3.03
C LEU A 131 9.80 -10.41 3.66
N ARG A 132 9.05 -10.49 4.76
CA ARG A 132 8.65 -11.75 5.42
C ARG A 132 7.19 -11.66 5.89
N ASN A 133 6.38 -10.88 5.17
CA ASN A 133 4.94 -10.68 5.37
C ASN A 133 4.10 -11.82 4.75
N GLY A 134 2.76 -11.70 4.79
CA GLY A 134 1.84 -12.74 4.31
C GLY A 134 2.08 -13.12 2.84
N GLN A 135 2.30 -12.12 1.98
CA GLN A 135 2.57 -12.32 0.56
C GLN A 135 3.87 -13.10 0.31
N TYR A 136 4.93 -12.82 1.05
CA TYR A 136 6.18 -13.59 0.97
C TYR A 136 5.93 -15.09 1.24
N TRP A 137 5.20 -15.41 2.32
CA TRP A 137 4.93 -16.81 2.68
C TRP A 137 3.98 -17.48 1.69
N GLN A 138 3.00 -16.74 1.14
CA GLN A 138 2.13 -17.25 0.08
C GLN A 138 2.93 -17.57 -1.19
N GLN A 139 3.83 -16.69 -1.62
CA GLN A 139 4.70 -16.93 -2.78
C GLN A 139 5.60 -18.15 -2.56
N ASN A 140 6.16 -18.31 -1.36
CA ASN A 140 6.96 -19.49 -1.03
C ASN A 140 6.15 -20.79 -1.13
N TYR A 141 4.92 -20.77 -0.62
CA TYR A 141 4.00 -21.89 -0.76
C TYR A 141 3.72 -22.21 -2.24
N GLU A 142 3.46 -21.19 -3.07
CA GLU A 142 3.21 -21.39 -4.51
C GLU A 142 4.43 -22.00 -5.24
N LEU A 143 5.64 -21.59 -4.87
CA LEU A 143 6.89 -22.17 -5.39
C LEU A 143 7.05 -23.63 -4.97
N GLN A 144 6.79 -23.97 -3.71
CA GLN A 144 6.83 -25.34 -3.20
C GLN A 144 5.80 -26.23 -3.90
N VAL A 145 4.58 -25.72 -4.14
CA VAL A 145 3.53 -26.44 -4.89
C VAL A 145 3.95 -26.69 -6.35
N GLU A 146 4.55 -25.70 -7.02
CA GLU A 146 5.04 -25.89 -8.39
C GLU A 146 6.20 -26.90 -8.45
N ALA A 147 7.12 -26.87 -7.48
CA ALA A 147 8.18 -27.86 -7.35
C ALA A 147 7.64 -29.28 -7.13
N PHE A 148 6.64 -29.42 -6.23
CA PHE A 148 5.93 -30.68 -6.02
C PHE A 148 5.30 -31.21 -7.31
N ASN A 149 4.59 -30.34 -8.05
CA ASN A 149 3.94 -30.73 -9.30
C ASN A 149 4.93 -31.15 -10.40
N PHE A 150 6.10 -30.52 -10.47
CA PHE A 150 7.14 -30.87 -11.43
C PHE A 150 7.73 -32.25 -11.17
N ASP A 151 8.14 -32.52 -9.93
CA ASP A 151 8.74 -33.81 -9.58
C ASP A 151 7.71 -34.95 -9.62
N ARG A 152 6.44 -34.68 -9.28
CA ARG A 152 5.32 -35.62 -9.48
C ARG A 152 5.18 -36.01 -10.95
N ALA A 153 5.26 -35.05 -11.87
CA ALA A 153 5.20 -35.31 -13.31
C ALA A 153 6.37 -36.17 -13.83
N LYS A 154 7.50 -36.19 -13.11
CA LYS A 154 8.67 -37.04 -13.43
C LYS A 154 8.61 -38.44 -12.78
N GLY A 155 7.57 -38.76 -12.02
CA GLY A 155 7.46 -40.04 -11.30
C GLY A 155 8.55 -40.22 -10.25
N ARG A 156 9.16 -39.13 -9.76
CA ARG A 156 10.20 -39.18 -8.73
C ARG A 156 9.56 -39.32 -7.36
N THR A 157 9.75 -40.47 -6.72
CA THR A 157 9.46 -40.70 -5.30
C THR A 157 10.57 -40.09 -4.43
N ARG A 158 10.76 -38.77 -4.51
CA ARG A 158 11.57 -38.07 -3.51
C ARG A 158 10.72 -37.88 -2.25
N GLU A 159 11.36 -37.94 -1.07
CA GLU A 159 10.78 -37.38 0.14
C GLU A 159 10.55 -35.88 -0.11
N PHE A 160 9.31 -35.51 -0.39
CA PHE A 160 8.91 -34.11 -0.37
C PHE A 160 8.70 -33.71 1.06
N ASN A 161 9.20 -32.52 1.41
CA ASN A 161 8.89 -31.92 2.70
C ASN A 161 7.47 -31.35 2.68
N LEU A 162 6.46 -32.24 2.59
CA LEU A 162 5.04 -31.89 2.61
C LEU A 162 4.69 -31.16 3.90
N GLN A 163 5.37 -31.49 5.00
CA GLN A 163 5.24 -30.81 6.28
C GLN A 163 5.66 -29.33 6.18
N GLU A 164 6.81 -29.03 5.60
CA GLU A 164 7.24 -27.64 5.38
C GLU A 164 6.30 -26.90 4.44
N MET A 165 5.78 -27.57 3.41
CA MET A 165 4.81 -26.98 2.49
C MET A 165 3.51 -26.58 3.21
N THR A 166 2.97 -27.45 4.06
CA THR A 166 1.77 -27.13 4.84
C THR A 166 2.05 -26.06 5.89
N GLU A 167 3.19 -26.11 6.59
CA GLU A 167 3.56 -25.06 7.55
C GLU A 167 3.75 -23.69 6.87
N THR A 168 4.24 -23.66 5.64
CA THR A 168 4.41 -22.42 4.86
C THR A 168 3.05 -21.82 4.52
N LEU A 169 2.07 -22.64 4.14
CA LEU A 169 0.68 -22.22 3.97
C LEU A 169 0.09 -21.71 5.29
N ASP A 170 0.30 -22.43 6.39
CA ASP A 170 -0.21 -22.05 7.71
C ASP A 170 0.35 -20.70 8.16
N ARG A 171 1.65 -20.43 7.93
CA ARG A 171 2.26 -19.10 8.20
C ARG A 171 1.55 -18.01 7.42
N ALA A 172 1.39 -18.18 6.10
CA ALA A 172 0.70 -17.21 5.25
C ALA A 172 -0.75 -16.96 5.74
N TYR A 173 -1.48 -18.04 6.01
CA TYR A 173 -2.86 -17.99 6.49
C TYR A 173 -2.98 -17.28 7.84
N ILE A 174 -2.14 -17.61 8.82
CA ILE A 174 -2.17 -17.02 10.15
C ILE A 174 -1.89 -15.52 10.09
N ILE A 175 -0.88 -15.10 9.29
CA ILE A 175 -0.56 -13.67 9.11
C ILE A 175 -1.77 -12.92 8.57
N GLU A 176 -2.35 -13.39 7.45
CA GLU A 176 -3.52 -12.76 6.84
C GLU A 176 -4.74 -12.79 7.77
N LYS A 177 -4.90 -13.87 8.55
CA LYS A 177 -6.01 -13.98 9.50
C LYS A 177 -5.91 -12.94 10.61
N LEU A 178 -4.72 -12.75 11.19
CA LEU A 178 -4.47 -11.77 12.25
C LEU A 178 -4.54 -10.33 11.71
N LYS A 179 -4.01 -10.08 10.50
CA LYS A 179 -4.13 -8.79 9.80
C LYS A 179 -5.59 -8.40 9.61
N ASN A 180 -6.39 -9.30 9.02
CA ASN A 180 -7.83 -9.09 8.85
C ASN A 180 -8.55 -8.89 10.18
N ALA A 181 -8.15 -9.62 11.23
CA ALA A 181 -8.71 -9.42 12.56
C ALA A 181 -8.45 -8.01 13.11
N CYS A 182 -7.25 -7.45 12.90
CA CYS A 182 -6.93 -6.07 13.27
C CYS A 182 -7.77 -5.05 12.50
N ILE A 183 -8.00 -5.28 11.20
CA ILE A 183 -8.86 -4.44 10.36
C ILE A 183 -10.30 -4.47 10.88
N LEU A 184 -10.83 -5.67 11.14
CA LEU A 184 -12.17 -5.85 11.69
C LEU A 184 -12.32 -5.12 13.04
N LEU A 185 -11.36 -5.28 13.96
CA LEU A 185 -11.43 -4.64 15.27
C LEU A 185 -11.39 -3.11 15.18
N SER A 186 -10.55 -2.58 14.29
CA SER A 186 -10.45 -1.14 14.04
C SER A 186 -11.77 -0.60 13.48
N HIS A 187 -12.39 -1.30 12.54
CA HIS A 187 -13.66 -0.93 11.96
C HIS A 187 -14.84 -1.05 12.96
N GLN A 188 -14.86 -2.10 13.79
CA GLN A 188 -15.84 -2.29 14.87
C GLN A 188 -15.86 -1.10 15.83
N THR A 189 -14.68 -0.58 16.19
CA THR A 189 -14.53 0.54 17.11
C THR A 189 -15.18 1.83 16.56
N VAL A 190 -15.10 2.05 15.24
CA VAL A 190 -15.63 3.27 14.59
C VAL A 190 -17.13 3.16 14.28
N ILE A 191 -17.55 2.03 13.68
CA ILE A 191 -18.90 1.88 13.11
C ILE A 191 -19.87 1.14 14.06
N ARG A 192 -19.40 0.63 15.20
CA ARG A 192 -20.20 -0.11 16.20
C ARG A 192 -20.98 -1.29 15.62
N LYS A 193 -20.52 -1.86 14.50
CA LYS A 193 -21.07 -3.08 13.90
C LYS A 193 -20.24 -4.26 14.39
N GLN A 194 -20.89 -5.32 14.88
CA GLN A 194 -20.20 -6.56 15.22
C GLN A 194 -19.94 -7.40 13.96
N TYR A 195 -18.80 -8.10 13.95
CA TYR A 195 -18.41 -9.00 12.87
C TYR A 195 -18.13 -10.38 13.44
N GLU A 196 -18.51 -11.41 12.70
CA GLU A 196 -18.07 -12.78 12.97
C GLU A 196 -16.61 -12.93 12.58
N THR A 197 -15.78 -13.44 13.49
CA THR A 197 -14.33 -13.57 13.30
C THR A 197 -13.91 -14.94 12.76
N GLY A 198 -14.85 -15.89 12.61
CA GLY A 198 -14.62 -17.23 12.06
C GLY A 198 -13.52 -17.99 12.81
N LEU A 199 -12.53 -18.51 12.09
CA LEU A 199 -11.39 -19.30 12.64
C LEU A 199 -10.40 -18.52 13.52
N LEU A 200 -10.64 -17.24 13.82
CA LEU A 200 -9.71 -16.44 14.62
C LEU A 200 -9.48 -17.03 16.03
N PRO A 201 -10.50 -17.45 16.80
CA PRO A 201 -10.28 -18.02 18.14
C PRO A 201 -9.35 -19.22 18.10
N THR A 202 -9.54 -20.12 17.12
CA THR A 202 -8.68 -21.30 16.91
C THR A 202 -7.24 -20.91 16.57
N VAL A 203 -7.03 -19.86 15.77
CA VAL A 203 -5.68 -19.36 15.47
C VAL A 203 -5.02 -18.79 16.73
N LEU A 204 -5.75 -18.05 17.55
CA LEU A 204 -5.19 -17.50 18.80
C LEU A 204 -4.84 -18.60 19.80
N GLU A 205 -5.70 -19.61 19.95
CA GLU A 205 -5.44 -20.78 20.78
C GLU A 205 -4.21 -21.56 20.28
N TYR A 206 -4.13 -21.80 18.96
CA TYR A 206 -2.98 -22.47 18.33
C TYR A 206 -1.66 -21.75 18.62
N LEU A 207 -1.64 -20.42 18.56
CA LEU A 207 -0.46 -19.60 18.84
C LEU A 207 -0.10 -19.56 20.33
N ALA A 208 -1.10 -19.59 21.22
CA ALA A 208 -0.87 -19.66 22.66
C ALA A 208 -0.17 -20.97 23.07
N GLU A 209 -0.52 -22.08 22.42
CA GLU A 209 0.13 -23.39 22.65
C GLU A 209 1.52 -23.50 22.00
N ARG A 210 1.84 -22.63 21.02
CA ARG A 210 3.04 -22.75 20.18
C ARG A 210 3.76 -21.40 20.05
N PRO A 211 4.40 -20.92 21.14
CA PRO A 211 5.05 -19.61 21.15
C PRO A 211 6.19 -19.46 20.12
N ASP A 212 6.76 -20.57 19.64
CA ASP A 212 7.76 -20.57 18.58
C ASP A 212 7.27 -19.93 17.27
N TRP A 213 5.96 -19.92 17.01
CA TRP A 213 5.39 -19.25 15.84
C TRP A 213 5.54 -17.73 15.90
N LEU A 214 5.67 -17.16 17.10
CA LEU A 214 5.97 -15.74 17.30
C LEU A 214 7.43 -15.38 16.99
N LYS A 215 8.28 -16.36 16.61
CA LYS A 215 9.59 -16.07 16.01
C LYS A 215 9.47 -15.53 14.58
N VAL A 216 8.34 -15.76 13.91
CA VAL A 216 8.04 -15.16 12.61
C VAL A 216 7.57 -13.72 12.84
N PRO A 217 8.32 -12.68 12.41
CA PRO A 217 8.04 -11.30 12.80
C PRO A 217 6.64 -10.82 12.42
N ALA A 218 6.15 -11.19 11.23
CA ALA A 218 4.81 -10.84 10.77
C ALA A 218 3.69 -11.43 11.65
N ILE A 219 3.84 -12.67 12.11
CA ILE A 219 2.88 -13.30 13.04
C ILE A 219 2.92 -12.56 14.37
N ALA A 220 4.10 -12.33 14.92
CA ALA A 220 4.26 -11.65 16.21
C ALA A 220 3.67 -10.25 16.20
N ILE A 221 3.95 -9.46 15.17
CA ILE A 221 3.46 -8.09 15.03
C ILE A 221 1.94 -8.06 14.97
N TYR A 222 1.31 -8.85 14.10
CA TYR A 222 -0.16 -8.83 14.01
C TYR A 222 -0.84 -9.48 15.22
N TYR A 223 -0.22 -10.49 15.85
CA TYR A 223 -0.70 -11.07 17.10
C TYR A 223 -0.71 -10.05 18.23
N HIS A 224 0.42 -9.36 18.46
CA HIS A 224 0.52 -8.34 19.50
C HIS A 224 -0.35 -7.11 19.19
N ALA A 225 -0.46 -6.71 17.92
CA ALA A 225 -1.38 -5.65 17.52
C ALA A 225 -2.84 -6.01 17.81
N PHE A 226 -3.27 -7.22 17.46
CA PHE A 226 -4.62 -7.69 17.75
C PHE A 226 -4.90 -7.70 19.25
N GLN A 227 -4.02 -8.33 20.03
CA GLN A 227 -4.17 -8.45 21.50
C GLN A 227 -4.16 -7.08 22.19
N ALA A 228 -3.30 -6.16 21.75
CA ALA A 228 -3.27 -4.79 22.27
C ALA A 228 -4.62 -4.08 22.06
N LEU A 229 -5.29 -4.33 20.93
CA LEU A 229 -6.54 -3.68 20.58
C LEU A 229 -7.79 -4.35 21.21
N SER A 230 -7.73 -5.66 21.52
CA SER A 230 -8.85 -6.47 22.02
C SER A 230 -9.09 -6.38 23.53
N GLY A 231 -8.12 -5.93 24.32
CA GLY A 231 -8.41 -5.31 25.62
C GLY A 231 -8.10 -6.11 26.89
N GLU A 232 -7.54 -7.31 26.83
CA GLU A 232 -6.88 -7.94 27.99
C GLU A 232 -5.36 -7.75 27.86
N GLU A 233 -4.71 -7.30 28.95
CA GLU A 233 -3.25 -7.05 28.99
C GLU A 233 -2.70 -6.16 27.85
N GLY A 234 -3.54 -5.28 27.28
CA GLY A 234 -3.21 -4.56 26.05
C GLY A 234 -1.92 -3.73 26.14
N SER A 235 -1.59 -3.22 27.33
CA SER A 235 -0.33 -2.53 27.63
C SER A 235 0.92 -3.39 27.41
N ALA A 236 0.88 -4.68 27.78
CA ALA A 236 2.01 -5.60 27.60
C ALA A 236 2.19 -5.95 26.13
N HIS A 237 1.09 -6.29 25.44
CA HIS A 237 1.11 -6.57 24.00
C HIS A 237 1.53 -5.34 23.18
N PHE A 238 1.10 -4.13 23.57
CA PHE A 238 1.56 -2.91 22.92
C PHE A 238 3.08 -2.70 23.05
N ARG A 239 3.66 -2.91 24.24
CA ARG A 239 5.11 -2.81 24.42
C ARG A 239 5.86 -3.82 23.56
N ALA A 240 5.35 -5.04 23.47
CA ALA A 240 5.91 -6.07 22.60
C ALA A 240 5.83 -5.67 21.13
N LEU A 241 4.66 -5.21 20.66
CA LEU A 241 4.47 -4.67 19.30
C LEU A 241 5.49 -3.57 19.01
N ARG A 242 5.58 -2.57 19.89
CA ARG A 242 6.48 -1.42 19.73
C ARG A 242 7.94 -1.85 19.63
N ALA A 243 8.37 -2.82 20.44
CA ALA A 243 9.72 -3.36 20.38
C ALA A 243 10.02 -4.10 19.07
N LEU A 244 8.99 -4.62 18.39
CA LEU A 244 9.12 -5.34 17.13
C LEU A 244 9.09 -4.42 15.90
N LEU A 245 8.53 -3.21 15.96
CA LEU A 245 8.34 -2.35 14.78
C LEU A 245 9.66 -1.98 14.11
N VAL A 246 10.52 -1.20 14.79
CA VAL A 246 11.75 -0.65 14.20
C VAL A 246 12.71 -1.75 13.70
N PRO A 247 12.97 -2.84 14.45
CA PRO A 247 13.85 -3.91 13.97
C PRO A 247 13.32 -4.65 12.73
N ASN A 248 12.00 -4.63 12.48
CA ASN A 248 11.35 -5.39 11.43
C ASN A 248 10.69 -4.53 10.36
N GLU A 249 11.02 -3.24 10.22
CA GLU A 249 10.42 -2.35 9.21
C GLU A 249 10.52 -2.92 7.79
N LYS A 250 11.66 -3.53 7.46
CA LYS A 250 11.92 -4.09 6.13
C LYS A 250 11.20 -5.41 5.84
N VAL A 251 10.56 -6.02 6.84
CA VAL A 251 9.75 -7.25 6.69
C VAL A 251 8.46 -6.98 5.92
N PHE A 252 8.00 -5.73 5.90
CA PHE A 252 6.74 -5.33 5.29
C PHE A 252 6.97 -4.33 4.16
N GLU A 253 6.02 -4.28 3.24
CA GLU A 253 5.94 -3.17 2.31
C GLU A 253 5.57 -1.89 3.07
N THR A 254 5.97 -0.72 2.56
CA THR A 254 5.74 0.56 3.24
C THR A 254 4.25 0.82 3.52
N THR A 255 3.36 0.40 2.62
CA THR A 255 1.90 0.50 2.76
C THR A 255 1.38 -0.34 3.92
N GLU A 256 1.84 -1.57 4.05
CA GLU A 256 1.48 -2.47 5.14
C GLU A 256 2.10 -2.03 6.48
N LEU A 257 3.36 -1.60 6.46
CA LEU A 257 4.03 -1.04 7.64
C LEU A 257 3.27 0.17 8.18
N ARG A 258 2.81 1.07 7.29
CA ARG A 258 1.95 2.19 7.66
C ARG A 258 0.69 1.75 8.41
N GLU A 259 0.00 0.73 7.91
CA GLU A 259 -1.19 0.19 8.58
C GLU A 259 -0.86 -0.25 10.01
N ILE A 260 0.25 -0.96 10.20
CA ILE A 260 0.72 -1.42 11.51
C ILE A 260 1.03 -0.23 12.43
N TYR A 261 1.69 0.82 11.93
CA TYR A 261 1.93 2.05 12.70
C TYR A 261 0.62 2.72 13.12
N ILE A 262 -0.38 2.76 12.24
CA ILE A 262 -1.72 3.30 12.56
C ILE A 262 -2.38 2.49 13.68
N LEU A 263 -2.26 1.15 13.68
CA LEU A 263 -2.78 0.32 14.78
C LEU A 263 -2.12 0.69 16.12
N ALA A 264 -0.80 0.84 16.16
CA ALA A 264 -0.06 1.21 17.36
C ALA A 264 -0.40 2.64 17.85
N ILE A 265 -0.50 3.60 16.93
CA ILE A 265 -0.90 4.98 17.22
C ILE A 265 -2.32 5.03 17.79
N ASN A 266 -3.25 4.29 17.19
CA ASN A 266 -4.63 4.21 17.65
C ASN A 266 -4.74 3.63 19.06
N PHE A 267 -3.91 2.64 19.39
CA PHE A 267 -3.80 2.15 20.76
C PHE A 267 -3.39 3.27 21.73
N CYS A 268 -2.30 4.00 21.43
CA CYS A 268 -1.84 5.09 22.30
C CYS A 268 -2.88 6.20 22.46
N ILE A 269 -3.56 6.59 21.39
CA ILE A 269 -4.62 7.61 21.41
C ILE A 269 -5.77 7.16 22.32
N ARG A 270 -6.21 5.90 22.21
CA ARG A 270 -7.26 5.32 23.05
C ARG A 270 -6.82 5.29 24.53
N ALA A 271 -5.60 4.86 24.80
CA ALA A 271 -5.06 4.80 26.16
C ALA A 271 -4.97 6.22 26.79
N TRP A 272 -4.48 7.20 26.03
CA TRP A 272 -4.44 8.60 26.46
C TRP A 272 -5.84 9.16 26.76
N ASN A 273 -6.81 8.91 25.88
CA ASN A 273 -8.19 9.38 26.05
C ASN A 273 -8.91 8.72 27.23
N THR A 274 -8.45 7.54 27.67
CA THR A 274 -8.96 6.85 28.87
C THR A 274 -8.19 7.21 30.14
N GLY A 275 -7.27 8.18 30.08
CA GLY A 275 -6.58 8.76 31.22
C GLY A 275 -5.15 8.27 31.44
N GLN A 276 -4.67 7.30 30.65
CA GLN A 276 -3.30 6.78 30.74
C GLN A 276 -2.32 7.70 30.01
N LYS A 277 -1.95 8.79 30.67
CA LYS A 277 -1.18 9.89 30.08
C LYS A 277 0.26 9.52 29.71
N GLU A 278 0.79 8.46 30.29
CA GLU A 278 2.12 7.93 30.00
C GLU A 278 2.33 7.60 28.51
N TYR A 279 1.28 7.17 27.80
CA TYR A 279 1.34 6.78 26.40
C TYR A 279 1.55 7.93 25.41
N MET A 280 1.53 9.19 25.86
CA MET A 280 1.89 10.31 24.98
C MET A 280 3.35 10.25 24.56
N LYS A 281 4.22 9.73 25.43
CA LYS A 281 5.62 9.51 25.07
C LYS A 281 5.73 8.50 23.94
N ASP A 282 5.08 7.35 24.11
CA ASP A 282 5.08 6.28 23.09
C ASP A 282 4.46 6.75 21.78
N LEU A 283 3.36 7.52 21.84
CA LEU A 283 2.70 8.09 20.66
C LEU A 283 3.65 9.00 19.88
N PHE A 284 4.37 9.89 20.56
CA PHE A 284 5.31 10.80 19.92
C PHE A 284 6.51 10.04 19.31
N GLU A 285 7.04 9.03 20.01
CA GLU A 285 8.13 8.19 19.51
C GLU A 285 7.70 7.32 18.30
N LEU A 286 6.43 6.88 18.25
CA LEU A 286 5.84 6.22 17.08
C LEU A 286 5.74 7.17 15.88
N TYR A 287 5.37 8.42 16.09
CA TYR A 287 5.38 9.42 15.01
C TYR A 287 6.80 9.69 14.50
N GLN A 288 7.78 9.84 15.39
CA GLN A 288 9.17 10.06 14.99
C GLN A 288 9.73 8.88 14.19
N SER A 289 9.54 7.65 14.66
CA SER A 289 10.02 6.46 13.94
C SER A 289 9.26 6.22 12.63
N GLY A 290 7.95 6.43 12.60
CA GLY A 290 7.17 6.32 11.35
C GLY A 290 7.54 7.39 10.31
N LEU A 291 7.89 8.61 10.73
CA LEU A 291 8.45 9.62 9.81
C LEU A 291 9.81 9.18 9.25
N ALA A 292 10.69 8.65 10.09
CA ALA A 292 11.99 8.16 9.66
C ALA A 292 11.88 6.97 8.68
N ALA A 293 10.90 6.09 8.89
CA ALA A 293 10.56 5.00 7.99
C ALA A 293 9.70 5.42 6.78
N ALA A 294 9.39 6.71 6.65
CA ALA A 294 8.58 7.31 5.59
C ALA A 294 7.16 6.69 5.43
N VAL A 295 6.59 6.08 6.48
CA VAL A 295 5.31 5.36 6.38
C VAL A 295 4.10 6.28 6.26
N PHE A 296 4.23 7.54 6.69
CA PHE A 296 3.14 8.50 6.68
C PHE A 296 2.96 9.25 5.35
N PHE A 297 3.81 8.99 4.35
CA PHE A 297 3.74 9.64 3.05
C PHE A 297 2.93 8.81 2.05
N GLU A 298 1.99 9.45 1.34
CA GLU A 298 1.36 8.89 0.14
C GLU A 298 1.80 9.71 -1.06
N ASN A 299 2.44 9.08 -2.04
CA ASN A 299 2.99 9.78 -3.21
C ASN A 299 3.89 10.97 -2.82
N GLY A 300 4.66 10.81 -1.73
CA GLY A 300 5.53 11.86 -1.19
C GLY A 300 4.84 12.97 -0.40
N VAL A 301 3.52 12.85 -0.16
CA VAL A 301 2.70 13.84 0.55
C VAL A 301 2.32 13.34 1.94
N LEU A 302 2.51 14.19 2.94
CA LEU A 302 2.08 13.99 4.31
C LEU A 302 0.67 14.58 4.51
N SER A 303 -0.26 13.79 5.03
CA SER A 303 -1.61 14.26 5.33
C SER A 303 -1.59 15.40 6.36
N ARG A 304 -2.37 16.47 6.13
CA ARG A 304 -2.52 17.59 7.07
C ARG A 304 -2.93 17.15 8.47
N TRP A 305 -3.74 16.08 8.55
CA TRP A 305 -4.20 15.51 9.82
C TRP A 305 -3.06 14.86 10.59
N THR A 306 -2.21 14.10 9.89
CA THR A 306 -1.02 13.48 10.50
C THR A 306 -0.04 14.55 10.94
N TYR A 307 0.21 15.55 10.10
CA TYR A 307 1.06 16.70 10.42
C TYR A 307 0.59 17.43 11.70
N ASN A 308 -0.70 17.76 11.79
CA ASN A 308 -1.27 18.37 13.00
C ASN A 308 -1.17 17.47 14.24
N ASN A 309 -1.43 16.17 14.10
CA ASN A 309 -1.34 15.23 15.22
C ASN A 309 0.08 15.10 15.78
N ILE A 310 1.09 15.10 14.89
CA ILE A 310 2.51 15.08 15.27
C ILE A 310 2.86 16.33 16.07
N VAL A 311 2.45 17.51 15.60
CA VAL A 311 2.68 18.79 16.28
C VAL A 311 2.02 18.78 17.66
N ILE A 312 0.76 18.38 17.76
CA ILE A 312 0.05 18.29 19.04
C ILE A 312 0.78 17.35 20.00
N ALA A 313 1.19 16.16 19.55
CA ALA A 313 1.91 15.21 20.38
C ALA A 313 3.24 15.79 20.91
N GLY A 314 4.03 16.42 20.03
CA GLY A 314 5.30 17.05 20.40
C GLY A 314 5.14 18.23 21.36
N LEU A 315 4.14 19.08 21.14
CA LEU A 315 3.81 20.19 22.04
C LEU A 315 3.38 19.70 23.43
N LYS A 316 2.54 18.66 23.50
CA LYS A 316 2.17 18.03 24.78
C LYS A 316 3.36 17.39 25.48
N ARG A 317 4.39 17.00 24.73
CA ARG A 317 5.68 16.53 25.26
C ARG A 317 6.66 17.64 25.61
N GLN A 318 6.35 18.90 25.28
CA GLN A 318 7.22 20.06 25.42
C GLN A 318 8.52 19.95 24.59
N GLU A 319 8.47 19.19 23.49
CA GLU A 319 9.60 18.99 22.56
C GLU A 319 9.66 20.13 21.54
N PHE A 320 9.73 21.38 22.02
CA PHE A 320 9.55 22.58 21.21
C PHE A 320 10.55 22.67 20.05
N ASP A 321 11.84 22.45 20.32
CA ASP A 321 12.89 22.52 19.29
C ASP A 321 12.71 21.46 18.19
N TRP A 322 12.17 20.30 18.56
CA TRP A 322 11.85 19.26 17.58
C TRP A 322 10.65 19.66 16.74
N VAL A 323 9.56 20.13 17.37
CA VAL A 323 8.34 20.56 16.69
C VAL A 323 8.63 21.71 15.72
N HIS A 324 9.43 22.70 16.16
CA HIS A 324 9.80 23.82 15.31
C HIS A 324 10.51 23.35 14.03
N ARG A 325 11.52 22.47 14.15
CA ARG A 325 12.21 21.89 12.98
C ARG A 325 11.26 21.10 12.09
N PHE A 326 10.43 20.23 12.68
CA PHE A 326 9.44 19.46 11.96
C PHE A 326 8.50 20.33 11.12
N LEU A 327 8.02 21.46 11.68
CA LEU A 327 7.13 22.36 10.96
C LEU A 327 7.76 22.91 9.67
N HIS A 328 9.05 23.27 9.72
CA HIS A 328 9.76 23.82 8.57
C HIS A 328 10.16 22.72 7.58
N ASP A 329 10.71 21.62 8.07
CA ASP A 329 11.27 20.54 7.24
C ASP A 329 10.19 19.81 6.42
N TYR A 330 8.95 19.72 6.94
CA TYR A 330 7.86 18.99 6.29
C TYR A 330 6.78 19.89 5.67
N ARG A 331 6.96 21.22 5.65
CA ARG A 331 6.01 22.16 5.02
C ARG A 331 5.76 21.81 3.55
N GLU A 332 6.83 21.60 2.78
CA GLU A 332 6.73 21.28 1.34
C GLU A 332 6.20 19.86 1.06
N LYS A 333 6.01 19.06 2.11
CA LYS A 333 5.41 17.72 2.01
C LYS A 333 3.90 17.75 2.27
N LEU A 334 3.31 18.88 2.63
CA LEU A 334 1.86 19.01 2.77
C LEU A 334 1.17 19.04 1.38
N PRO A 335 -0.14 18.72 1.31
CA PRO A 335 -0.88 18.86 0.06
C PRO A 335 -0.83 20.31 -0.42
N PRO A 336 -0.49 20.60 -1.69
CA PRO A 336 -0.30 21.98 -2.15
C PRO A 336 -1.48 22.92 -1.89
N ARG A 337 -2.71 22.38 -1.94
CA ARG A 337 -3.94 23.14 -1.66
C ARG A 337 -4.03 23.60 -0.20
N HIS A 338 -3.51 22.83 0.75
CA HIS A 338 -3.66 23.07 2.19
C HIS A 338 -2.34 23.45 2.87
N GLN A 339 -1.26 23.58 2.09
CA GLN A 339 0.10 23.73 2.61
C GLN A 339 0.25 24.97 3.51
N GLU A 340 -0.13 26.15 3.01
CA GLU A 340 0.01 27.40 3.77
C GLU A 340 -0.91 27.43 5.00
N GLY A 341 -2.20 27.08 4.83
CA GLY A 341 -3.17 27.08 5.92
C GLY A 341 -2.78 26.12 7.05
N SER A 342 -2.46 24.87 6.70
CA SER A 342 -2.06 23.85 7.68
C SER A 342 -0.72 24.18 8.35
N TYR A 343 0.24 24.77 7.63
CA TYR A 343 1.51 25.21 8.22
C TYR A 343 1.29 26.36 9.22
N ASN A 344 0.58 27.42 8.82
CA ASN A 344 0.32 28.60 9.65
C ASN A 344 -0.49 28.24 10.91
N TYR A 345 -1.51 27.40 10.76
CA TYR A 345 -2.31 26.92 11.88
C TYR A 345 -1.48 26.19 12.95
N ASN A 346 -0.60 25.28 12.51
CA ASN A 346 0.25 24.53 13.44
C ASN A 346 1.39 25.39 14.02
N LEU A 347 1.92 26.35 13.25
CA LEU A 347 2.91 27.31 13.76
C LEU A 347 2.29 28.27 14.79
N ALA A 348 1.03 28.67 14.60
CA ALA A 348 0.30 29.44 15.60
C ALA A 348 0.13 28.66 16.92
N LYS A 349 -0.22 27.36 16.85
CA LYS A 349 -0.28 26.49 18.05
C LYS A 349 1.06 26.41 18.76
N TYR A 350 2.16 26.30 18.01
CA TYR A 350 3.50 26.29 18.56
C TYR A 350 3.80 27.55 19.37
N TYR A 351 3.58 28.73 18.79
CA TYR A 351 3.80 30.00 19.51
C TYR A 351 2.82 30.21 20.66
N PHE A 352 1.58 29.75 20.52
CA PHE A 352 0.59 29.80 21.59
C PHE A 352 1.01 29.00 22.81
N ASP A 353 1.52 27.77 22.63
CA ASP A 353 2.02 26.93 23.72
C ASP A 353 3.29 27.51 24.38
N LEU A 354 4.11 28.26 23.62
CA LEU A 354 5.22 29.08 24.15
C LEU A 354 4.76 30.38 24.85
N LYS A 355 3.47 30.70 24.82
CA LYS A 355 2.87 31.95 25.31
C LYS A 355 3.34 33.20 24.54
N ASP A 356 3.85 33.03 23.33
CA ASP A 356 4.17 34.13 22.41
C ASP A 356 2.95 34.46 21.54
N TYR A 357 1.98 35.15 22.15
CA TYR A 357 0.74 35.50 21.47
C TYR A 357 0.94 36.52 20.35
N GLN A 358 2.02 37.29 20.40
CA GLN A 358 2.35 38.30 19.39
C GLN A 358 2.66 37.63 18.04
N GLN A 359 3.37 36.49 18.07
CA GLN A 359 3.63 35.70 16.87
C GLN A 359 2.46 34.78 16.48
N ALA A 360 1.71 34.26 17.47
CA ALA A 360 0.60 33.35 17.20
C ALA A 360 -0.59 34.02 16.48
N MET A 361 -0.98 35.24 16.90
CA MET A 361 -2.23 35.87 16.45
C MET A 361 -2.25 36.18 14.94
N PRO A 362 -1.20 36.75 14.31
CA PRO A 362 -1.20 37.00 12.88
C PRO A 362 -1.33 35.73 12.04
N LEU A 363 -0.74 34.62 12.50
CA LEU A 363 -0.78 33.33 11.81
C LEU A 363 -2.18 32.71 11.81
N LEU A 364 -2.94 32.89 12.91
CA LEU A 364 -4.35 32.47 12.97
C LEU A 364 -5.24 33.25 12.00
N LEU A 365 -4.88 34.46 11.61
CA LEU A 365 -5.63 35.24 10.61
C LEU A 365 -5.36 34.79 9.16
N GLN A 366 -4.34 33.96 8.96
CA GLN A 366 -3.90 33.44 7.65
C GLN A 366 -4.32 31.98 7.42
N MET A 367 -5.16 31.41 8.29
CA MET A 367 -5.67 30.04 8.15
C MET A 367 -6.87 29.97 7.21
N GLU A 368 -7.03 28.85 6.50
CA GLU A 368 -8.26 28.58 5.76
C GLU A 368 -9.33 28.03 6.72
N HIS A 369 -10.61 28.37 6.51
CA HIS A 369 -11.71 27.95 7.39
C HIS A 369 -11.88 26.42 7.50
N ASP A 370 -11.37 25.67 6.53
CA ASP A 370 -11.41 24.21 6.49
C ASP A 370 -10.39 23.55 7.44
N ASP A 371 -9.50 24.30 8.11
CA ASP A 371 -8.39 23.78 8.94
C ASP A 371 -8.72 23.58 10.44
N VAL A 372 -9.97 23.78 10.88
CA VAL A 372 -10.43 23.63 12.28
C VAL A 372 -11.02 22.27 12.58
#